data_AF-A0AAV4D7N2-F1
#
_entry.id   AF-A0AAV4D7N2-F1
#
_cell.length_a   1.000
_cell.length_b   1.000
_cell.length_c   1.000
_cell.angle_alpha   90.00
_cell.angle_beta   90.00
_cell.angle_gamma   90.00
#
_symmetry.space_group_name_H-M   'P 1'
#
loop_
_entity.id
_entity.type
_entity.pdbx_description
1 polymer ?
#
loop_
_entity_poly.entity_id
_entity_poly.type
_entity_poly.pdbx_seq_one_letter_code
_entity_poly.pdbx_strand_id
1 'polypeptide(L)'
;MVSEIRTAIIILIIHVTCGHTLTNVALRKPALGDSMYSDTSISQPRYAVNGDTKTDVWYYTCFHSSDYWWQYNPHWWIVDLLQDFTIYEVKITNRCCWN
;
A
#
# COMPACT_ATOMS: atom_id res chain seq x y z
N MET A 1 13.95 -17.32 14.26
CA MET A 1 12.56 -17.36 13.77
C MET A 1 12.38 -16.06 12.99
N VAL A 2 12.69 -16.09 11.69
CA VAL A 2 12.78 -14.89 10.86
C VAL A 2 11.36 -14.61 10.37
N SER A 3 10.67 -13.71 11.04
CA SER A 3 9.36 -13.23 10.62
C SER A 3 9.56 -12.27 9.46
N GLU A 4 9.64 -12.84 8.25
CA GLU A 4 9.70 -12.07 7.02
C GLU A 4 8.34 -11.41 6.77
N ILE A 5 8.25 -10.12 7.10
CA ILE A 5 7.16 -9.24 6.68
C ILE A 5 7.21 -9.15 5.16
N ARG A 6 6.15 -9.54 4.44
CA ARG A 6 6.19 -9.60 2.97
C ARG A 6 5.15 -8.76 2.20
N THR A 7 4.40 -7.84 2.82
CA THR A 7 3.63 -6.87 2.01
C THR A 7 3.36 -5.54 2.71
N ALA A 8 3.78 -4.44 2.08
CA ALA A 8 3.23 -3.09 2.23
C ALA A 8 3.42 -2.34 0.91
N ILE A 9 2.34 -1.80 0.34
CA ILE A 9 2.38 -1.00 -0.89
C ILE A 9 1.79 0.37 -0.57
N ILE A 10 2.60 1.37 -0.27
CA ILE A 10 2.13 2.76 -0.08
C ILE A 10 2.52 3.60 -1.29
N ILE A 11 1.54 4.09 -2.07
CA ILE A 11 1.79 4.92 -3.26
C ILE A 11 1.85 6.41 -2.89
N LEU A 12 3.05 7.00 -2.92
CA LEU A 12 3.28 8.45 -2.76
C LEU A 12 4.09 9.00 -3.94
N ILE A 13 3.50 9.76 -4.86
CA ILE A 13 4.27 10.44 -5.91
C ILE A 13 4.50 11.90 -5.49
N ILE A 14 5.76 12.30 -5.34
CA ILE A 14 6.16 13.72 -5.42
C ILE A 14 7.50 13.75 -6.17
N HIS A 15 7.44 14.19 -7.42
CA HIS A 15 8.62 14.60 -8.19
C HIS A 15 8.31 15.93 -8.89
N VAL A 16 9.21 16.91 -8.73
CA VAL A 16 9.14 18.20 -9.42
C VAL A 16 10.18 18.19 -10.52
N THR A 17 9.74 18.21 -11.78
CA THR A 17 10.59 18.59 -12.90
C THR A 17 9.91 19.72 -13.68
N CYS A 18 10.72 20.70 -14.06
CA CYS A 18 10.37 22.04 -14.58
C CYS A 18 8.91 22.22 -15.04
N GLY A 19 8.06 22.77 -14.16
CA GLY A 19 6.74 23.29 -14.52
C GLY A 19 5.53 22.37 -14.37
N HIS A 20 5.69 21.07 -14.10
CA HIS A 20 4.55 20.18 -13.84
C HIS A 20 4.64 19.50 -12.47
N THR A 21 3.60 19.71 -11.65
CA THR A 21 3.40 19.01 -10.38
C THR A 21 2.78 17.64 -10.65
N LEU A 22 3.51 16.56 -10.38
CA LEU A 22 2.92 15.23 -10.34
C LEU A 22 1.94 15.15 -9.15
N THR A 23 0.72 14.67 -9.40
CA THR A 23 -0.32 14.51 -8.38
C THR A 23 -0.51 13.03 -8.06
N ASN A 24 -0.68 12.70 -6.78
CA ASN A 24 -1.00 11.33 -6.37
C ASN A 24 -2.44 10.99 -6.75
N VAL A 25 -2.61 10.36 -7.91
CA VAL A 25 -3.92 9.94 -8.43
C VAL A 25 -4.51 8.73 -7.70
N ALA A 26 -3.71 8.03 -6.90
CA ALA A 26 -4.17 6.90 -6.08
C ALA A 26 -4.80 7.33 -4.75
N LEU A 27 -4.61 8.59 -4.32
CA LEU A 27 -5.07 9.07 -3.02
C LEU A 27 -6.58 8.85 -2.81
N ARG A 28 -6.91 8.11 -1.74
CA ARG A 28 -8.27 7.76 -1.30
C ARG A 28 -9.12 7.03 -2.35
N LYS A 29 -8.47 6.41 -3.34
CA LYS A 29 -9.14 5.57 -4.32
C LYS A 29 -9.53 4.21 -3.71
N PRO A 30 -10.55 3.54 -4.28
CA PRO A 30 -10.88 2.19 -3.87
C PRO A 30 -9.68 1.26 -4.04
N ALA A 31 -9.45 0.39 -3.06
CA ALA A 31 -8.35 -0.56 -3.09
C ALA A 31 -8.85 -1.93 -2.61
N LEU A 32 -8.27 -2.97 -3.21
CA LEU A 32 -8.52 -4.37 -2.88
C LEU A 32 -7.19 -5.07 -2.64
N GLY A 33 -7.22 -6.14 -1.86
CA GLY A 33 -6.10 -7.03 -1.66
C GLY A 33 -6.59 -8.47 -1.63
N ASP A 34 -5.66 -9.40 -1.69
CA ASP A 34 -5.93 -10.84 -1.66
C ASP A 34 -6.70 -11.24 -0.40
N SER A 35 -6.05 -11.14 0.74
CA SER A 35 -6.55 -11.58 2.05
C SER A 35 -6.08 -10.57 3.07
N MET A 36 -6.84 -10.34 4.13
CA MET A 36 -6.43 -9.41 5.18
C MET A 36 -5.90 -10.20 6.37
N TYR A 37 -4.86 -9.68 7.02
CA TYR A 37 -4.43 -10.21 8.32
C TYR A 37 -5.60 -10.21 9.31
N SER A 38 -5.55 -11.11 10.29
CA SER A 38 -6.67 -11.45 11.18
C SER A 38 -7.35 -10.25 11.84
N ASP A 39 -6.60 -9.18 12.09
CA ASP A 39 -7.16 -7.89 12.46
C ASP A 39 -7.43 -7.03 11.21
N THR A 40 -8.66 -7.15 10.71
CA THR A 40 -9.16 -6.38 9.57
C THR A 40 -9.32 -4.90 9.87
N SER A 41 -9.29 -4.48 11.14
CA SER A 41 -9.44 -3.07 11.49
C SER A 41 -8.19 -2.25 11.17
N ILE A 42 -6.99 -2.83 11.30
CA ILE A 42 -5.69 -2.17 11.08
C ILE A 42 -5.05 -2.49 9.72
N SER A 43 -5.57 -3.48 9.00
CA SER A 43 -4.88 -4.09 7.84
C SER A 43 -5.58 -3.82 6.50
N GLN A 44 -6.39 -2.76 6.40
CA GLN A 44 -7.28 -2.57 5.24
C GLN A 44 -6.52 -2.13 3.97
N PRO A 45 -6.90 -2.65 2.78
CA PRO A 45 -6.31 -2.24 1.51
C PRO A 45 -6.32 -0.73 1.27
N ARG A 46 -7.33 -0.01 1.80
CA ARG A 46 -7.43 1.46 1.68
C ARG A 46 -6.31 2.22 2.39
N TYR A 47 -5.63 1.61 3.37
CA TYR A 47 -4.59 2.31 4.14
C TYR A 47 -3.33 2.54 3.30
N ALA A 48 -3.07 1.70 2.30
CA ALA A 48 -2.04 1.90 1.29
C ALA A 48 -2.18 3.20 0.46
N VAL A 49 -3.38 3.79 0.44
CA VAL A 49 -3.72 4.96 -0.38
C VAL A 49 -4.36 6.10 0.41
N ASN A 50 -4.28 6.08 1.74
CA ASN A 50 -4.88 7.13 2.57
C ASN A 50 -4.03 8.42 2.68
N GLY A 51 -2.78 8.38 2.20
CA GLY A 51 -1.82 9.49 2.22
C GLY A 51 -0.92 9.55 3.46
N ASP A 52 -1.06 8.62 4.41
CA ASP A 52 -0.18 8.49 5.56
C ASP A 52 0.95 7.49 5.24
N THR A 53 2.19 7.90 5.48
CA THR A 53 3.38 7.10 5.16
C THR A 53 4.06 6.50 6.40
N LYS A 54 3.42 6.61 7.58
CA LYS A 54 3.92 5.89 8.76
C LYS A 54 3.96 4.39 8.45
N THR A 55 5.05 3.79 8.85
CA THR A 55 5.38 2.41 8.52
C THR A 55 4.95 1.42 9.59
N ASP A 56 4.47 1.89 10.73
CA ASP A 56 3.92 1.06 11.80
C ASP A 56 2.42 0.84 11.60
N VAL A 57 2.02 -0.44 11.51
CA VAL A 57 0.65 -0.90 11.26
C VAL A 57 -0.34 -0.44 12.33
N TRP A 58 0.14 -0.20 13.56
CA TRP A 58 -0.72 0.25 14.67
C TRP A 58 -1.28 1.66 14.48
N TYR A 59 -0.76 2.43 13.51
CA TYR A 59 -1.32 3.74 13.15
C TYR A 59 -2.42 3.68 12.08
N TYR A 60 -2.88 2.50 11.65
CA TYR A 60 -3.88 2.35 10.58
C TYR A 60 -3.41 2.96 9.24
N THR A 61 -2.14 2.75 8.90
CA THR A 61 -1.47 3.36 7.73
C THR A 61 -0.96 2.36 6.71
N CYS A 62 -1.08 1.06 6.99
CA CYS A 62 -0.55 0.00 6.14
C CYS A 62 -1.66 -0.99 5.73
N PHE A 63 -1.56 -1.52 4.50
CA PHE A 63 -2.22 -2.78 4.15
C PHE A 63 -1.35 -3.94 4.62
N HIS A 64 -1.96 -4.96 5.23
CA HIS A 64 -1.27 -6.19 5.63
C HIS A 64 -2.07 -7.40 5.16
N SER A 65 -1.48 -8.19 4.26
CA SER A 65 -2.12 -9.40 3.78
C SER A 65 -2.11 -10.50 4.84
N SER A 66 -3.03 -11.47 4.77
CA SER A 66 -2.90 -12.66 5.62
C SER A 66 -1.70 -13.49 5.16
N ASP A 67 -1.06 -14.22 6.07
CA ASP A 67 0.00 -15.19 5.74
C ASP A 67 -0.56 -16.55 5.29
N TYR A 68 -1.87 -16.73 5.30
CA TYR A 68 -2.50 -17.94 4.81
C TYR A 68 -2.37 -18.00 3.28
N TRP A 69 -1.81 -19.11 2.78
CA TRP A 69 -1.68 -19.45 1.35
C TRP A 69 -0.58 -18.74 0.54
N TRP A 70 0.35 -18.00 1.17
CA TRP A 70 1.49 -17.35 0.47
C TRP A 70 2.35 -18.31 -0.36
N GLN A 71 2.45 -19.57 0.10
CA GLN A 71 3.23 -20.63 -0.54
C GLN A 71 2.62 -21.12 -1.85
N TYR A 72 1.33 -20.86 -2.06
CA TYR A 72 0.55 -21.36 -3.18
C TYR A 72 0.09 -20.24 -4.12
N ASN A 73 0.00 -19.00 -3.63
CA ASN A 73 -0.31 -17.82 -4.43
C ASN A 73 0.46 -16.58 -3.93
N PRO A 74 1.01 -15.76 -4.83
CA PRO A 74 1.61 -14.50 -4.44
C PRO A 74 0.54 -13.55 -3.88
N HIS A 75 0.89 -12.81 -2.83
CA HIS A 75 0.05 -11.72 -2.32
C HIS A 75 -0.09 -10.62 -3.36
N TRP A 76 -1.26 -10.00 -3.39
CA TRP A 76 -1.55 -8.91 -4.31
C TRP A 76 -2.36 -7.81 -3.64
N TRP A 77 -2.18 -6.61 -4.17
CA TRP A 77 -2.94 -5.42 -3.83
C TRP A 77 -3.15 -4.62 -5.11
N ILE A 78 -4.33 -4.03 -5.24
CA ILE A 78 -4.73 -3.24 -6.40
C ILE A 78 -5.49 -1.99 -5.95
N VAL A 79 -5.29 -0.89 -6.67
CA VAL A 79 -6.07 0.34 -6.54
C VAL A 79 -6.82 0.60 -7.84
N ASP A 80 -8.11 0.88 -7.73
CA ASP A 80 -8.93 1.33 -8.85
C ASP A 80 -8.85 2.86 -8.96
N LEU A 81 -8.17 3.36 -9.99
CA LEU A 81 -7.98 4.79 -10.21
C LEU A 81 -9.27 5.50 -10.67
N LEU A 82 -10.33 4.75 -11.01
CA LEU A 82 -11.65 5.19 -11.48
C LEU A 82 -11.68 5.80 -12.88
N GLN A 83 -10.53 5.96 -13.52
CA GLN A 83 -10.35 6.40 -14.90
C GLN A 83 -8.91 6.12 -15.36
N ASP A 84 -8.65 6.30 -16.65
CA ASP A 84 -7.32 6.11 -17.21
C ASP A 84 -6.40 7.29 -16.86
N PHE A 85 -5.14 6.95 -16.54
CA PHE A 85 -4.07 7.91 -16.30
C PHE A 85 -2.79 7.47 -17.00
N THR A 86 -2.02 8.44 -17.52
CA THR A 86 -0.61 8.20 -17.83
C THR A 86 0.18 8.24 -16.52
N ILE A 87 0.69 7.10 -16.09
CA ILE A 87 1.45 6.97 -14.83
C ILE A 87 2.93 7.23 -15.11
N TYR A 88 3.48 8.25 -14.44
CA TYR A 88 4.88 8.64 -14.57
C TYR A 88 5.80 8.03 -13.51
N GLU A 89 5.28 7.77 -12.30
CA GLU A 89 6.03 7.23 -11.18
C GLU A 89 5.10 6.34 -10.34
N VAL A 90 5.65 5.30 -9.72
CA VAL A 90 5.00 4.55 -8.65
C VAL A 90 5.99 4.49 -7.49
N LYS A 91 5.63 5.06 -6.35
CA LYS A 91 6.42 4.94 -5.12
C LYS A 91 5.80 3.86 -4.23
N ILE A 92 6.61 3.16 -3.46
CA ILE A 92 6.15 2.14 -2.53
C ILE A 92 6.84 2.39 -1.18
N THR A 93 6.08 2.73 -0.13
CA THR A 93 6.60 2.72 1.24
C THR A 93 6.31 1.37 1.89
N ASN A 94 7.37 0.70 2.34
CA ASN A 94 7.28 -0.58 3.03
C ASN A 94 7.15 -0.37 4.55
N ARG A 95 6.53 -1.31 5.25
CA ARG A 95 6.59 -1.39 6.72
C ARG A 95 8.06 -1.48 7.15
N CYS A 96 8.42 -0.77 8.20
CA CYS A 96 9.76 -0.79 8.79
C CYS A 96 9.68 -1.21 10.25
N CYS A 97 10.84 -1.56 10.79
CA CYS A 97 11.19 -1.47 12.20
C CYS A 97 10.22 -2.22 13.14
N TRP A 98 10.57 -3.47 13.44
CA TRP A 98 10.05 -4.15 14.63
C TRP A 98 10.95 -3.70 15.78
N ASN A 99 10.41 -2.96 16.75
CA ASN A 99 10.93 -3.05 18.11
C ASN A 99 10.01 -4.00 18.87
#